data_AF-X0UTC1-F1
#
_entry.id   AF-X0UTC1-F1
#
_cell.length_a   1.000
_cell.length_b   1.000
_cell.length_c   1.000
_cell.angle_alpha   90.00
_cell.angle_beta   90.00
_cell.angle_gamma   90.00
#
_symmetry.space_group_name_H-M   'P 1'
#
loop_
_entity.id
_entity.type
_entity.pdbx_description
1 polymer ?
#
loop_
_entity_poly.entity_id
_entity_poly.type
_entity_poly.pdbx_seq_one_letter_code
_entity_poly.pdbx_strand_id
1 'polypeptide(L)'
;VNEKDLMLALSKSLQIPPVNLAKLKVKPEIIKVIPEHVARHYQLMPLAKIGDNLTVAVSDPLNIFALDDIHALTNFKIKTVLSTEEDIKEAIRRFYAQNAGEIVEDVIKHKKATVEMISEDKPELDTKALMEMINEAPIVKITNMLLSEGIKRKASDILIEPLEKTLQVRYRIDGVLELGEAPPKTMHQAIVTRIKVISRLNVAEHRLPQDGRFKVKLPGKEVDFRVSVLPSSLGEKLALRILDKSSLLLDVERLGFEEQPLK
;
A
#
# COMPACT_ATOMS: atom_id res chain seq x y z
N VAL A 1 -30.21 21.87 1.98
CA VAL A 1 -30.50 21.07 3.20
C VAL A 1 -29.20 20.97 3.97
N ASN A 2 -29.18 21.35 5.24
CA ASN A 2 -27.96 21.33 6.05
C ASN A 2 -27.61 19.87 6.40
N GLU A 3 -26.34 19.50 6.39
CA GLU A 3 -25.88 18.11 6.59
C GLU A 3 -26.31 17.55 7.95
N LYS A 4 -26.37 18.42 8.97
CA LYS A 4 -26.89 18.10 10.31
C LYS A 4 -28.39 17.80 10.33
N ASP A 5 -29.18 18.48 9.51
CA ASP A 5 -30.62 18.25 9.43
C ASP A 5 -30.92 16.91 8.73
N LEU A 6 -30.11 16.56 7.72
CA LEU A 6 -30.17 15.27 7.04
C LEU A 6 -29.79 14.12 7.99
N MET A 7 -28.73 14.28 8.79
CA MET A 7 -28.32 13.29 9.78
C MET A 7 -29.38 13.07 10.86
N LEU A 8 -30.03 14.13 11.34
CA LEU A 8 -31.12 14.02 12.32
C LEU A 8 -32.36 13.31 11.74
N ALA A 9 -32.66 13.53 10.45
CA ALA A 9 -33.74 12.83 9.76
C ALA A 9 -33.42 11.33 9.57
N LEU A 10 -32.20 11.00 9.14
CA LEU A 10 -31.74 9.62 8.96
C LEU A 10 -31.69 8.86 10.28
N SER A 11 -31.22 9.50 11.35
CA SER A 11 -31.19 8.91 12.69
C SER A 11 -32.59 8.52 13.18
N LYS A 12 -33.60 9.37 12.97
CA LYS A 12 -35.00 9.08 13.34
C LYS A 12 -35.61 7.97 12.47
N SER A 13 -35.32 7.97 11.17
CA SER A 13 -35.87 6.98 10.23
C SER A 13 -35.27 5.58 10.43
N LEU A 14 -33.97 5.50 10.70
CA LEU A 14 -33.21 4.25 10.79
C LEU A 14 -32.99 3.75 12.22
N GLN A 15 -33.43 4.51 13.23
CA GLN A 15 -33.22 4.23 14.66
C GLN A 15 -31.75 4.06 15.07
N ILE A 16 -30.84 4.72 14.35
CA ILE A 16 -29.41 4.71 14.64
C ILE A 16 -29.05 6.02 15.35
N PRO A 17 -28.46 5.97 16.56
CA PRO A 17 -28.15 7.19 17.31
C PRO A 17 -27.01 7.97 16.64
N PRO A 18 -27.09 9.31 16.59
CA PRO A 18 -25.99 10.12 16.10
C PRO A 18 -24.94 10.27 17.21
N VAL A 19 -23.68 10.35 16.83
CA VAL A 19 -22.56 10.49 17.75
C VAL A 19 -21.70 11.68 17.35
N ASN A 20 -21.18 12.40 18.35
CA ASN A 20 -20.20 13.45 18.11
C ASN A 20 -18.81 12.92 18.45
N LEU A 21 -17.98 12.71 17.42
CA LEU A 21 -16.65 12.13 17.57
C LEU A 21 -15.64 13.09 18.21
N ALA A 22 -15.88 14.40 18.19
CA ALA A 22 -14.96 15.38 18.75
C ALA A 22 -14.81 15.25 20.27
N LYS A 23 -15.87 14.83 20.98
CA LYS A 23 -15.91 14.75 22.46
C LYS A 23 -15.59 13.36 23.04
N LEU A 24 -15.41 12.35 22.20
CA LEU A 24 -15.16 10.99 22.63
C LEU A 24 -13.68 10.72 22.87
N LYS A 25 -13.38 9.91 23.88
CA LYS A 25 -12.06 9.28 24.09
C LYS A 25 -12.17 7.80 23.76
N VAL A 26 -11.47 7.35 22.73
CA VAL A 26 -11.42 5.94 22.32
C VAL A 26 -10.12 5.33 22.82
N LYS A 27 -10.17 4.11 23.37
CA LYS A 27 -8.96 3.42 23.84
C LYS A 27 -8.08 3.02 22.64
N PRO A 28 -6.74 3.13 22.72
CA PRO A 28 -5.84 2.74 21.63
C PRO A 28 -6.03 1.31 21.14
N GLU A 29 -6.36 0.38 22.04
CA GLU A 29 -6.63 -1.03 21.73
C GLU A 29 -7.80 -1.20 20.74
N ILE A 30 -8.81 -0.34 20.80
CA ILE A 30 -9.99 -0.38 19.92
C ILE A 30 -9.63 0.16 18.53
N ILE A 31 -8.79 1.21 18.48
CA ILE A 31 -8.31 1.79 17.22
C ILE A 31 -7.48 0.77 16.43
N LYS A 32 -6.72 -0.10 17.12
CA LYS A 32 -5.91 -1.16 16.48
C LYS A 32 -6.75 -2.29 15.85
N VAL A 33 -8.04 -2.41 16.19
CA VAL A 33 -8.92 -3.48 15.66
C VAL A 33 -9.19 -3.29 14.16
N ILE A 34 -9.32 -2.06 13.71
CA ILE A 34 -9.53 -1.73 12.30
C ILE A 34 -8.28 -0.98 11.83
N PRO A 35 -7.55 -1.46 10.81
CA PRO A 35 -6.43 -0.71 10.24
C PRO A 35 -6.88 0.66 9.70
N GLU A 36 -6.02 1.68 9.80
CA GLU A 36 -6.34 3.05 9.39
C GLU A 36 -6.85 3.13 7.94
N HIS A 37 -6.26 2.36 7.04
CA HIS A 37 -6.63 2.33 5.62
C HIS A 37 -8.05 1.82 5.40
N VAL A 38 -8.45 0.80 6.17
CA VAL A 38 -9.81 0.25 6.15
C VAL A 38 -10.80 1.28 6.69
N ALA A 39 -10.46 1.92 7.81
CA ALA A 39 -11.25 3.00 8.40
C ALA A 39 -11.43 4.19 7.44
N ARG A 40 -10.38 4.56 6.70
CA ARG A 40 -10.44 5.62 5.67
C ARG A 40 -11.26 5.22 4.46
N HIS A 41 -11.05 4.01 3.95
CA HIS A 41 -11.71 3.51 2.74
C HIS A 41 -13.22 3.43 2.91
N TYR A 42 -13.68 2.82 4.00
CA TYR A 42 -15.11 2.69 4.30
C TYR A 42 -15.68 3.89 5.07
N GLN A 43 -14.89 4.94 5.28
CA GLN A 43 -15.27 6.14 6.04
C GLN A 43 -15.95 5.80 7.37
N LEU A 44 -15.25 5.01 8.18
CA LEU A 44 -15.76 4.53 9.45
C LEU A 44 -14.72 4.59 10.54
N MET A 45 -15.18 4.61 11.80
CA MET A 45 -14.28 4.69 12.94
C MET A 45 -14.73 3.75 14.07
N PRO A 46 -13.84 2.86 14.57
CA PRO A 46 -14.17 2.03 15.73
C PRO A 46 -14.20 2.89 17.01
N LEU A 47 -15.24 2.71 17.84
CA LEU A 47 -15.46 3.52 19.05
C LEU A 47 -15.36 2.72 20.34
N ALA A 48 -15.96 1.54 20.36
CA ALA A 48 -16.06 0.72 21.56
C ALA A 48 -16.15 -0.76 21.20
N LYS A 49 -15.57 -1.61 22.04
CA LYS A 49 -15.74 -3.06 21.99
C LYS A 49 -16.33 -3.54 23.30
N ILE A 50 -17.44 -4.27 23.24
CA ILE A 50 -18.09 -4.90 24.40
C ILE A 50 -18.38 -6.36 24.05
N GLY A 51 -17.59 -7.28 24.63
CA GLY A 51 -17.61 -8.69 24.25
C GLY A 51 -17.28 -8.85 22.77
N ASP A 52 -18.21 -9.48 22.03
CA ASP A 52 -18.10 -9.69 20.57
C ASP A 52 -18.74 -8.57 19.74
N ASN A 53 -19.21 -7.50 20.37
CA ASN A 53 -19.82 -6.37 19.65
C ASN A 53 -18.81 -5.24 19.49
N LEU A 54 -18.57 -4.83 18.24
CA LEU A 54 -17.76 -3.66 17.88
C LEU A 54 -18.69 -2.52 17.46
N THR A 55 -18.69 -1.44 18.21
CA THR A 55 -19.41 -0.21 17.85
C THR A 55 -18.55 0.64 16.92
N VAL A 56 -19.10 0.99 15.75
CA VAL A 56 -18.42 1.71 14.69
C VAL A 56 -19.26 2.93 14.29
N ALA A 57 -18.63 4.11 14.20
CA ALA A 57 -19.24 5.28 13.58
C ALA A 57 -19.14 5.20 12.06
N VAL A 58 -20.24 5.47 11.37
CA VAL A 58 -20.35 5.44 9.90
C VAL A 58 -21.05 6.69 9.37
N SER A 59 -20.64 7.16 8.19
CA SER A 59 -21.32 8.24 7.47
C SER A 59 -22.55 7.72 6.74
N ASP A 60 -22.47 6.50 6.19
CA ASP A 60 -23.56 5.83 5.51
C ASP A 60 -23.84 4.44 6.12
N PRO A 61 -24.91 4.29 6.93
CA PRO A 61 -25.29 3.01 7.52
C PRO A 61 -25.95 2.05 6.52
N LEU A 62 -26.28 2.49 5.30
CA LEU A 62 -26.85 1.65 4.25
C LEU A 62 -25.78 0.92 3.42
N ASN A 63 -24.51 1.23 3.64
CA ASN A 63 -23.40 0.53 3.01
C ASN A 63 -23.17 -0.83 3.70
N ILE A 64 -24.05 -1.79 3.43
CA ILE A 64 -24.04 -3.13 4.04
C ILE A 64 -22.74 -3.88 3.70
N PHE A 65 -22.22 -3.70 2.48
CA PHE A 65 -20.95 -4.32 2.06
C PHE A 65 -19.77 -3.88 2.94
N ALA A 66 -19.67 -2.59 3.27
CA ALA A 66 -18.66 -2.09 4.19
C ALA A 66 -18.77 -2.77 5.56
N LEU A 67 -19.98 -2.93 6.08
CA LEU A 67 -20.21 -3.55 7.39
C LEU A 67 -19.86 -5.04 7.39
N ASP A 68 -20.20 -5.76 6.31
CA ASP A 68 -19.86 -7.17 6.13
C ASP A 68 -18.35 -7.38 6.00
N ASP A 69 -17.65 -6.49 5.29
CA ASP A 69 -16.19 -6.54 5.15
C ASP A 69 -15.49 -6.28 6.49
N ILE A 70 -15.98 -5.33 7.30
CA ILE A 70 -15.46 -5.11 8.67
C ILE A 70 -15.78 -6.30 9.57
N HIS A 71 -16.96 -6.89 9.47
CA HIS A 71 -17.31 -8.10 10.20
C HIS A 71 -16.36 -9.25 9.86
N ALA A 72 -16.11 -9.49 8.56
CA ALA A 72 -15.19 -10.53 8.10
C ALA A 72 -13.74 -10.26 8.53
N LEU A 73 -13.30 -9.00 8.51
CA LEU A 73 -11.96 -8.61 8.92
C LEU A 73 -11.73 -8.77 10.43
N THR A 74 -12.71 -8.36 11.24
CA THR A 74 -12.55 -8.24 12.70
C THR A 74 -13.14 -9.41 13.47
N ASN A 75 -13.98 -10.22 12.82
CA ASN A 75 -14.78 -11.30 13.40
C ASN A 75 -15.70 -10.84 14.56
N PHE A 76 -16.05 -9.56 14.61
CA PHE A 76 -16.98 -8.97 15.59
C PHE A 76 -18.32 -8.62 14.97
N LYS A 77 -19.38 -8.72 15.77
CA LYS A 77 -20.71 -8.20 15.42
C LYS A 77 -20.67 -6.68 15.40
N ILE A 78 -20.97 -6.09 14.25
CA ILE A 78 -20.87 -4.64 14.04
C ILE A 78 -22.15 -3.95 14.51
N LYS A 79 -22.00 -2.96 15.40
CA LYS A 79 -23.06 -2.03 15.78
C LYS A 79 -22.74 -0.66 15.23
N THR A 80 -23.64 -0.07 14.45
CA THR A 80 -23.40 1.23 13.82
C THR A 80 -23.94 2.37 14.66
N VAL A 81 -23.24 3.50 14.61
CA VAL A 81 -23.71 4.81 15.05
C VAL A 81 -23.47 5.82 13.92
N LEU A 82 -24.33 6.82 13.80
CA LEU A 82 -24.26 7.80 12.71
C LEU A 82 -23.33 8.95 13.09
N SER A 83 -22.46 9.36 12.17
CA SER A 83 -21.66 10.57 12.29
C SER A 83 -21.52 11.22 10.92
N THR A 84 -21.20 12.51 10.86
CA THR A 84 -20.92 13.16 9.58
C THR A 84 -19.61 12.64 9.00
N GLU A 85 -19.49 12.72 7.67
CA GLU A 85 -18.27 12.32 6.96
C GLU A 85 -17.06 13.15 7.41
N GLU A 86 -17.27 14.45 7.64
CA GLU A 86 -16.25 15.37 8.13
C GLU A 86 -15.75 14.99 9.53
N ASP A 87 -16.67 14.66 10.46
CA ASP A 87 -16.32 14.25 11.82
C ASP A 87 -15.54 12.93 11.83
N ILE A 88 -15.89 11.99 10.95
CA ILE A 88 -15.18 10.71 10.83
C ILE A 88 -13.77 10.91 10.29
N LYS A 89 -13.61 11.71 9.24
CA LYS A 89 -12.29 12.04 8.66
C LYS A 89 -11.37 12.69 9.70
N GLU A 90 -11.89 13.65 10.47
CA GLU A 90 -11.14 14.32 11.52
C GLU A 90 -10.73 13.35 12.62
N ALA A 91 -11.67 12.50 13.05
CA ALA A 91 -11.41 11.55 14.11
C ALA A 91 -10.38 10.48 13.69
N ILE A 92 -10.44 9.97 12.46
CA ILE A 92 -9.41 9.06 11.92
C ILE A 92 -8.03 9.73 11.99
N ARG A 93 -7.92 10.98 11.52
CA ARG A 93 -6.65 11.72 11.55
C ARG A 93 -6.12 11.85 12.99
N ARG A 94 -6.99 12.18 13.94
CA ARG A 94 -6.62 12.39 15.34
C ARG A 94 -6.17 11.10 16.03
N PHE A 95 -6.90 10.00 15.87
CA PHE A 95 -6.69 8.79 16.67
C PHE A 95 -5.67 7.82 16.05
N TYR A 96 -5.54 7.76 14.73
CA TYR A 96 -4.53 6.91 14.10
C TYR A 96 -3.14 7.55 14.07
N ALA A 97 -3.04 8.89 13.98
CA ALA A 97 -1.74 9.58 14.05
C ALA A 97 -1.05 9.43 15.42
N GLN A 98 -1.81 9.32 16.52
CA GLN A 98 -1.25 9.13 17.87
C GLN A 98 -0.63 7.73 18.08
N ASN A 99 -1.03 6.73 17.30
CA ASN A 99 -0.52 5.35 17.42
C ASN A 99 0.74 5.08 16.57
N ALA A 100 1.16 6.02 15.72
CA ALA A 100 2.37 5.89 14.90
C ALA A 100 3.68 5.97 15.71
N GLY A 101 3.61 6.39 16.98
CA GLY A 101 4.79 6.55 17.86
C GLY A 101 5.33 5.25 18.48
N GLU A 102 4.49 4.21 18.66
CA GLU A 102 4.89 3.01 19.44
C GLU A 102 5.49 1.87 18.59
N ILE A 103 5.26 1.84 17.27
CA ILE A 103 5.75 0.74 16.40
C ILE A 103 7.21 1.01 15.94
N VAL A 104 7.77 2.14 16.35
CA VAL A 104 8.97 2.73 15.75
C VAL A 104 10.23 2.44 16.57
N GLU A 105 10.17 1.97 17.82
CA GLU A 105 11.39 1.74 18.62
C GLU A 105 12.12 0.42 18.36
N ASP A 106 11.43 -0.67 17.99
CA ASP A 106 12.10 -1.97 17.85
C ASP A 106 12.83 -2.19 16.51
N VAL A 107 12.53 -1.39 15.47
CA VAL A 107 13.13 -1.56 14.11
C VAL A 107 14.08 -0.40 13.75
N ILE A 108 14.12 0.68 14.53
CA ILE A 108 14.94 1.88 14.24
C ILE A 108 16.46 1.66 14.34
N LYS A 109 16.94 0.55 14.91
CA LYS A 109 18.40 0.41 15.15
C LYS A 109 19.27 0.23 13.91
N HIS A 110 18.74 -0.01 12.71
CA HIS A 110 19.58 -0.10 11.51
C HIS A 110 19.15 0.78 10.32
N LYS A 111 19.83 1.94 10.26
CA LYS A 111 20.24 2.76 9.10
C LYS A 111 19.17 3.22 8.09
N LYS A 112 18.94 4.54 8.13
CA LYS A 112 18.30 5.41 7.15
C LYS A 112 18.84 5.22 5.72
N ALA A 113 17.94 5.05 4.76
CA ALA A 113 18.09 5.53 3.39
C ALA A 113 16.71 5.96 2.88
N THR A 114 16.49 7.27 2.75
CA THR A 114 15.27 7.85 2.18
C THR A 114 15.45 7.88 0.67
N VAL A 115 14.55 7.23 -0.07
CA VAL A 115 14.54 7.19 -1.55
C VAL A 115 13.41 8.11 -2.03
N GLU A 116 13.75 9.12 -2.85
CA GLU A 116 12.79 10.03 -3.49
C GLU A 116 12.50 9.56 -4.92
N MET A 117 11.21 9.40 -5.25
CA MET A 117 10.73 9.06 -6.58
C MET A 117 10.24 10.34 -7.28
N ILE A 118 10.69 10.57 -8.51
CA ILE A 118 10.20 11.66 -9.36
C ILE A 118 9.44 11.03 -10.53
N SER A 119 8.17 11.37 -10.66
CA SER A 119 7.33 11.07 -11.82
C SER A 119 7.24 12.32 -12.70
N GLU A 120 7.75 12.27 -13.93
CA GLU A 120 7.49 13.31 -14.95
C GLU A 120 6.32 12.89 -15.85
N ASP A 121 5.49 13.88 -16.19
CA ASP A 121 4.30 13.88 -17.05
C ASP A 121 2.94 13.57 -16.38
N LYS A 122 2.18 14.66 -16.16
CA LYS A 122 0.73 14.69 -15.92
C LYS A 122 -0.02 14.26 -17.19
N PRO A 123 -1.19 13.62 -17.02
CA PRO A 123 -2.43 14.36 -17.19
C PRO A 123 -3.39 14.21 -15.99
N GLU A 124 -4.31 15.17 -15.89
CA GLU A 124 -5.34 15.27 -14.86
C GLU A 124 -6.45 14.24 -15.09
N LEU A 125 -6.72 13.41 -14.08
CA LEU A 125 -8.03 13.19 -13.43
C LEU A 125 -7.88 12.00 -12.45
N ASP A 126 -8.44 12.16 -11.25
CA ASP A 126 -8.61 11.16 -10.18
C ASP A 126 -7.37 10.52 -9.52
N THR A 127 -6.17 10.98 -9.85
CA THR A 127 -4.92 10.41 -9.30
C THR A 127 -4.57 10.90 -7.90
N LYS A 128 -5.18 11.98 -7.39
CA LYS A 128 -4.73 12.63 -6.14
C LYS A 128 -5.15 11.85 -4.88
N ALA A 129 -6.39 11.36 -4.82
CA ALA A 129 -6.86 10.51 -3.72
C ALA A 129 -6.17 9.13 -3.72
N LEU A 130 -5.93 8.58 -4.91
CA LEU A 130 -5.17 7.34 -5.08
C LEU A 130 -3.68 7.53 -4.71
N MET A 131 -3.06 8.66 -5.06
CA MET A 131 -1.68 8.99 -4.66
C MET A 131 -1.56 9.20 -3.14
N GLU A 132 -2.58 9.74 -2.48
CA GLU A 132 -2.61 9.87 -1.01
C GLU A 132 -2.80 8.52 -0.31
N MET A 133 -3.63 7.61 -0.84
CA MET A 133 -3.75 6.22 -0.36
C MET A 133 -2.46 5.42 -0.53
N ILE A 134 -1.72 5.71 -1.59
CA ILE A 134 -0.47 5.01 -1.92
C ILE A 134 0.71 5.57 -1.11
N ASN A 135 0.56 6.76 -0.53
CA ASN A 135 1.49 7.37 0.43
C ASN A 135 1.24 6.91 1.88
N GLU A 136 0.72 5.70 2.08
CA GLU A 136 0.90 4.99 3.35
C GLU A 136 2.40 4.74 3.56
N ALA A 137 3.01 5.53 4.45
CA ALA A 137 4.43 5.47 4.75
C ALA A 137 4.99 4.05 4.94
N PRO A 138 4.25 3.05 5.47
CA PRO A 138 4.72 1.65 5.53
C PRO A 138 4.84 0.96 4.17
N ILE A 139 3.84 1.05 3.29
CA ILE A 139 3.84 0.34 1.99
C ILE A 139 4.88 0.94 1.05
N VAL A 140 5.03 2.26 1.04
CA VAL A 140 6.11 2.93 0.29
C VAL A 140 7.47 2.45 0.80
N LYS A 141 7.67 2.41 2.13
CA LYS A 141 8.94 1.94 2.73
C LYS A 141 9.24 0.49 2.39
N ILE A 142 8.25 -0.41 2.50
CA ILE A 142 8.42 -1.83 2.20
C ILE A 142 8.72 -2.04 0.72
N THR A 143 7.97 -1.39 -0.17
CA THR A 143 8.23 -1.47 -1.62
C THR A 143 9.62 -0.93 -1.94
N ASN A 144 10.00 0.22 -1.39
CA ASN A 144 11.34 0.79 -1.56
C ASN A 144 12.43 -0.12 -1.00
N MET A 145 12.19 -0.79 0.12
CA MET A 145 13.11 -1.75 0.71
C MET A 145 13.34 -2.93 -0.24
N LEU A 146 12.27 -3.54 -0.76
CA LEU A 146 12.36 -4.67 -1.70
C LEU A 146 13.15 -4.30 -2.96
N LEU A 147 12.88 -3.12 -3.54
CA LEU A 147 13.60 -2.60 -4.71
C LEU A 147 15.06 -2.30 -4.38
N SER A 148 15.31 -1.62 -3.26
CA SER A 148 16.67 -1.24 -2.83
C SER A 148 17.52 -2.47 -2.53
N GLU A 149 16.92 -3.51 -1.94
CA GLU A 149 17.61 -4.76 -1.65
C GLU A 149 18.05 -5.47 -2.94
N GLY A 150 17.16 -5.53 -3.95
CA GLY A 150 17.52 -6.06 -5.27
C GLY A 150 18.68 -5.31 -5.91
N ILE A 151 18.68 -3.97 -5.84
CA ILE A 151 19.77 -3.14 -6.36
C ILE A 151 21.08 -3.38 -5.58
N LYS A 152 21.02 -3.41 -4.24
CA LYS A 152 22.19 -3.63 -3.37
C LYS A 152 22.83 -4.99 -3.62
N ARG A 153 22.00 -6.03 -3.79
CA ARG A 153 22.44 -7.39 -4.13
C ARG A 153 22.84 -7.56 -5.59
N LYS A 154 22.79 -6.50 -6.41
CA LYS A 154 23.05 -6.55 -7.86
C LYS A 154 22.22 -7.61 -8.58
N ALA A 155 20.97 -7.79 -8.16
CA ALA A 155 20.06 -8.73 -8.80
C ALA A 155 19.66 -8.24 -10.21
N SER A 156 19.41 -9.18 -11.12
CA SER A 156 18.86 -8.91 -12.46
C SER A 156 17.34 -8.92 -12.48
N ASP A 157 16.70 -9.74 -11.64
CA ASP A 157 15.25 -9.79 -11.49
C ASP A 157 14.86 -9.84 -10.00
N ILE A 158 13.74 -9.21 -9.65
CA ILE A 158 13.02 -9.37 -8.37
C ILE A 158 11.68 -10.05 -8.69
N LEU A 159 11.41 -11.18 -8.06
CA LEU A 159 10.17 -11.92 -8.20
C LEU A 159 9.39 -11.87 -6.90
N ILE A 160 8.14 -11.45 -6.94
CA ILE A 160 7.24 -11.40 -5.77
C ILE A 160 6.01 -12.24 -6.10
N GLU A 161 5.83 -13.32 -5.35
CA GLU A 161 4.80 -14.32 -5.63
C GLU A 161 4.02 -14.66 -4.35
N PRO A 162 2.67 -14.57 -4.37
CA PRO A 162 1.86 -15.04 -3.26
C PRO A 162 1.81 -16.57 -3.26
N LEU A 163 2.10 -17.17 -2.10
CA LEU A 163 1.83 -18.58 -1.80
C LEU A 163 0.56 -18.69 -0.94
N GLU A 164 0.14 -19.90 -0.59
CA GLU A 164 -1.12 -20.10 0.15
C GLU A 164 -1.15 -19.36 1.49
N LYS A 165 -0.04 -19.35 2.24
CA LYS A 165 0.05 -18.74 3.57
C LYS A 165 1.07 -17.62 3.69
N THR A 166 2.05 -17.58 2.80
CA THR A 166 3.18 -16.65 2.86
C THR A 166 3.32 -15.87 1.57
N LEU A 167 4.03 -14.74 1.64
CA LEU A 167 4.54 -14.08 0.44
C LEU A 167 5.96 -14.58 0.23
N GLN A 168 6.32 -14.88 -1.01
CA GLN A 168 7.68 -15.23 -1.38
C GLN A 168 8.30 -14.12 -2.20
N VAL A 169 9.50 -13.70 -1.82
CA VAL A 169 10.33 -12.77 -2.58
C VAL A 169 11.60 -13.50 -2.99
N ARG A 170 11.96 -13.43 -4.27
CA ARG A 170 13.20 -14.01 -4.79
C ARG A 170 13.97 -12.97 -5.59
N TYR A 171 15.28 -13.02 -5.47
CA TYR A 171 16.21 -12.18 -6.22
C TYR A 171 17.02 -13.06 -7.16
N ARG A 172 17.12 -12.72 -8.44
CA ARG A 172 18.02 -13.39 -9.36
C ARG A 172 19.39 -12.73 -9.30
N ILE A 173 20.38 -13.38 -8.72
CA ILE A 173 21.75 -12.87 -8.57
C ILE A 173 22.67 -13.80 -9.38
N ASP A 174 23.42 -13.24 -10.32
CA ASP A 174 24.33 -14.00 -11.20
C ASP A 174 23.66 -15.23 -11.88
N GLY A 175 22.38 -15.10 -12.20
CA GLY A 175 21.56 -16.13 -12.84
C GLY A 175 20.83 -17.08 -11.87
N VAL A 176 21.23 -17.12 -10.60
CA VAL A 176 20.67 -17.99 -9.56
C VAL A 176 19.55 -17.28 -8.80
N LEU A 177 18.47 -18.00 -8.47
CA LEU A 177 17.37 -17.46 -7.66
C LEU A 177 17.63 -17.71 -6.18
N GLU A 178 17.72 -16.62 -5.42
CA GLU A 178 17.89 -16.65 -3.97
C GLU A 178 16.64 -16.13 -3.26
N LEU A 179 16.32 -16.72 -2.11
CA LEU A 179 15.20 -16.29 -1.27
C LEU A 179 15.57 -14.99 -0.54
N GLY A 180 14.67 -14.00 -0.61
CA GLY A 180 14.75 -12.77 0.16
C GLY A 180 13.85 -12.78 1.40
N GLU A 181 14.04 -11.80 2.28
CA GLU A 181 13.06 -11.49 3.31
C GLU A 181 11.76 -11.01 2.65
N ALA A 182 10.63 -11.55 3.12
CA ALA A 182 9.33 -11.24 2.57
C ALA A 182 8.44 -10.59 3.63
N PRO A 183 7.71 -9.51 3.29
CA PRO A 183 6.71 -8.95 4.18
C PRO A 183 5.53 -9.91 4.37
N PRO A 184 4.67 -9.70 5.39
CA PRO A 184 3.48 -10.49 5.59
C PRO A 184 2.61 -10.58 4.33
N LYS A 185 2.00 -11.75 4.09
CA LYS A 185 1.12 -11.98 2.93
C LYS A 185 -0.01 -10.95 2.82
N THR A 186 -0.49 -10.43 3.93
CA THR A 186 -1.53 -9.38 3.99
C THR A 186 -1.14 -8.11 3.23
N MET A 187 0.15 -7.83 3.06
CA MET A 187 0.64 -6.64 2.34
C MET A 187 0.78 -6.87 0.83
N HIS A 188 0.57 -8.09 0.34
CA HIS A 188 0.79 -8.44 -1.06
C HIS A 188 0.01 -7.56 -2.03
N GLN A 189 -1.31 -7.40 -1.83
CA GLN A 189 -2.16 -6.61 -2.71
C GLN A 189 -1.77 -5.14 -2.72
N ALA A 190 -1.40 -4.58 -1.56
CA ALA A 190 -0.92 -3.21 -1.46
C ALA A 190 0.40 -2.99 -2.22
N ILE A 191 1.32 -3.96 -2.16
CA ILE A 191 2.57 -3.94 -2.93
C ILE A 191 2.30 -4.01 -4.44
N VAL A 192 1.41 -4.91 -4.88
CA VAL A 192 1.00 -5.02 -6.29
C VAL A 192 0.41 -3.71 -6.79
N THR A 193 -0.55 -3.14 -6.06
CA THR A 193 -1.16 -1.85 -6.40
C THR A 193 -0.14 -0.72 -6.47
N ARG A 194 0.80 -0.65 -5.50
CA ARG A 194 1.89 0.34 -5.53
C ARG A 194 2.73 0.21 -6.80
N ILE A 195 3.15 -1.01 -7.13
CA ILE A 195 3.95 -1.30 -8.33
C ILE A 195 3.19 -0.95 -9.60
N LYS A 196 1.90 -1.30 -9.68
CA LYS A 196 1.04 -0.92 -10.81
C LYS A 196 0.99 0.60 -10.99
N VAL A 197 0.81 1.34 -9.90
CA VAL A 197 0.69 2.81 -9.97
C VAL A 197 1.98 3.48 -10.41
N ILE A 198 3.13 3.11 -9.82
CA ILE A 198 4.41 3.70 -10.25
C ILE A 198 4.78 3.31 -11.68
N SER A 199 4.25 2.19 -12.17
CA SER A 199 4.45 1.68 -13.54
C SER A 199 3.37 2.12 -14.52
N ARG A 200 2.40 2.94 -14.09
CA ARG A 200 1.24 3.40 -14.88
C ARG A 200 0.36 2.29 -15.45
N LEU A 201 0.20 1.20 -14.70
CA LEU A 201 -0.68 0.08 -15.03
C LEU A 201 -2.08 0.29 -14.47
N ASN A 202 -3.06 -0.42 -15.03
CA ASN A 202 -4.44 -0.38 -14.57
C ASN A 202 -4.57 -1.16 -13.25
N VAL A 203 -4.84 -0.44 -12.16
CA VAL A 203 -5.00 -1.01 -10.81
C VAL A 203 -6.24 -1.89 -10.71
N ALA A 204 -7.31 -1.55 -11.43
CA ALA A 204 -8.59 -2.27 -11.36
C ALA A 204 -8.59 -3.57 -12.18
N GLU A 205 -7.66 -3.73 -13.13
CA GLU A 205 -7.57 -4.95 -13.94
C GLU A 205 -6.61 -5.94 -13.28
N HIS A 206 -7.09 -7.16 -13.03
CA HIS A 206 -6.36 -8.24 -12.36
C HIS A 206 -6.40 -9.56 -13.15
N ARG A 207 -7.10 -9.62 -14.28
CA ARG A 207 -7.37 -10.84 -15.05
C ARG A 207 -6.44 -11.01 -16.24
N LEU A 208 -5.83 -9.93 -16.71
CA LEU A 208 -4.93 -9.92 -17.86
C LEU A 208 -3.50 -9.59 -17.42
N PRO A 209 -2.47 -10.19 -18.06
CA PRO A 209 -1.09 -9.74 -17.92
C PRO A 209 -0.96 -8.24 -18.22
N GLN A 210 -0.10 -7.56 -17.46
CA GLN A 210 0.19 -6.14 -17.67
C GLN A 210 1.69 -5.89 -17.61
N ASP A 211 2.21 -5.14 -18.58
CA ASP A 211 3.63 -4.78 -18.67
C ASP A 211 3.81 -3.27 -18.56
N GLY A 212 4.81 -2.86 -17.78
CA GLY A 212 5.09 -1.46 -17.48
C GLY A 212 6.57 -1.20 -17.28
N ARG A 213 6.88 0.06 -17.01
CA ARG A 213 8.24 0.49 -16.68
C ARG A 213 8.18 1.66 -15.72
N PHE A 214 9.20 1.75 -14.87
CA PHE A 214 9.40 2.90 -14.00
C PHE A 214 10.89 3.09 -13.71
N LYS A 215 11.26 4.28 -13.27
CA LYS A 215 12.65 4.60 -12.94
C LYS A 215 12.78 4.94 -11.46
N VAL A 216 13.91 4.57 -10.88
CA VAL A 216 14.29 4.93 -9.52
C VAL A 216 15.60 5.70 -9.57
N LYS A 217 15.61 6.89 -8.95
CA LYS A 217 16.83 7.67 -8.74
C LYS A 217 17.39 7.36 -7.36
N LEU A 218 18.63 6.89 -7.32
CA LEU A 218 19.44 6.74 -6.12
C LEU A 218 20.58 7.78 -6.17
N PRO A 219 21.18 8.16 -5.03
CA PRO A 219 22.34 9.04 -5.04
C PRO A 219 23.44 8.53 -5.98
N GLY A 220 23.70 9.27 -7.05
CA GLY A 220 24.71 8.95 -8.07
C GLY A 220 24.32 7.87 -9.10
N LYS A 221 23.07 7.38 -9.12
CA LYS A 221 22.66 6.30 -10.04
C LYS A 221 21.17 6.35 -10.40
N GLU A 222 20.85 6.22 -11.69
CA GLU A 222 19.48 5.99 -12.17
C GLU A 222 19.32 4.53 -12.57
N VAL A 223 18.29 3.88 -12.06
CA VAL A 223 17.98 2.47 -12.36
C VAL A 223 16.61 2.41 -13.04
N ASP A 224 16.55 1.77 -14.19
CA ASP A 224 15.30 1.54 -14.92
C ASP A 224 14.75 0.15 -14.55
N PHE A 225 13.45 0.07 -14.35
CA PHE A 225 12.77 -1.17 -14.03
C PHE A 225 11.76 -1.49 -15.12
N ARG A 226 11.78 -2.74 -15.60
CA ARG A 226 10.67 -3.31 -16.38
C ARG A 226 9.83 -4.17 -15.47
N VAL A 227 8.52 -4.04 -15.59
CA VAL A 227 7.55 -4.69 -14.71
C VAL A 227 6.64 -5.55 -15.56
N SER A 228 6.46 -6.79 -15.13
CA SER A 228 5.40 -7.66 -15.63
C SER A 228 4.56 -8.12 -14.46
N VAL A 229 3.25 -7.92 -14.57
CA VAL A 229 2.24 -8.38 -13.60
C VAL A 229 1.47 -9.51 -14.25
N LEU A 230 1.46 -10.68 -13.61
CA LEU A 230 0.82 -11.88 -14.15
C LEU A 230 -0.30 -12.35 -13.21
N PRO A 231 -1.52 -12.57 -13.71
CA PRO A 231 -2.60 -13.14 -12.90
C PRO A 231 -2.25 -14.56 -12.45
N SER A 232 -2.64 -14.91 -11.23
CA SER A 232 -2.47 -16.25 -10.64
C SER A 232 -3.60 -16.53 -9.64
N SER A 233 -3.82 -17.80 -9.30
CA SER A 233 -4.94 -18.25 -8.44
C SER A 233 -4.88 -17.66 -7.01
N LEU A 234 -3.70 -17.27 -6.54
CA LEU A 234 -3.46 -16.77 -5.19
C LEU A 234 -3.25 -15.24 -5.11
N GLY A 235 -3.45 -14.54 -6.23
CA GLY A 235 -3.09 -13.13 -6.40
C GLY A 235 -2.16 -12.93 -7.60
N GLU A 236 -1.71 -11.70 -7.80
CA GLU A 236 -0.89 -11.34 -8.96
C GLU A 236 0.60 -11.56 -8.67
N LYS A 237 1.31 -12.18 -9.60
CA LYS A 237 2.76 -12.33 -9.52
C LYS A 237 3.43 -11.11 -10.13
N LEU A 238 4.46 -10.59 -9.47
CA LEU A 238 5.27 -9.48 -9.99
C LEU A 238 6.64 -10.01 -10.41
N ALA A 239 7.05 -9.67 -11.63
CA ALA A 239 8.41 -9.83 -12.11
C ALA A 239 8.97 -8.45 -12.44
N LEU A 240 10.01 -8.02 -11.72
CA LEU A 240 10.66 -6.73 -11.90
C LEU A 240 12.09 -6.96 -12.40
N ARG A 241 12.37 -6.56 -13.63
CA ARG A 241 13.73 -6.61 -14.17
C ARG A 241 14.46 -5.32 -13.87
N ILE A 242 15.63 -5.44 -13.25
CA ILE A 242 16.52 -4.33 -12.92
C ILE A 242 17.43 -4.07 -14.12
N LEU A 243 17.33 -2.88 -14.70
CA LEU A 243 18.19 -2.42 -15.78
C LEU A 243 19.09 -1.30 -15.26
N ASP A 244 20.30 -1.70 -14.89
CA ASP A 244 21.35 -0.78 -14.50
C ASP A 244 22.08 -0.26 -15.74
N LYS A 245 21.84 1.00 -16.11
CA LYS A 245 22.52 1.61 -17.26
C LYS A 245 24.03 1.80 -17.05
N SER A 246 24.51 1.78 -15.81
CA SER A 246 25.94 1.93 -15.52
C SER A 246 26.77 0.69 -15.85
N SER A 247 26.16 -0.50 -15.90
CA SER A 247 26.86 -1.74 -16.28
C SER A 247 27.02 -1.92 -17.79
N LEU A 248 26.38 -1.07 -18.60
CA LEU A 248 26.37 -1.15 -20.07
C LEU A 248 27.44 -0.29 -20.75
N LEU A 249 28.26 0.44 -19.98
CA LEU A 249 29.51 1.01 -20.47
C LEU A 249 30.58 -0.10 -20.50
N LEU A 250 30.38 -1.10 -21.36
CA LEU A 250 31.47 -1.91 -21.85
C LEU A 250 32.25 -1.01 -22.81
N ASP A 251 33.39 -0.48 -22.36
CA ASP A 251 34.38 0.08 -23.27
C ASP A 251 34.63 -0.96 -24.36
N VAL A 252 34.51 -0.56 -25.62
CA VAL A 252 34.76 -1.41 -26.78
C VAL A 252 36.14 -2.08 -26.69
N GLU A 253 37.09 -1.39 -26.04
CA GLU A 253 38.44 -1.85 -25.71
C GLU A 253 38.48 -3.08 -24.79
N ARG A 254 37.48 -3.25 -23.90
CA ARG A 254 37.36 -4.40 -22.99
C ARG A 254 36.67 -5.62 -23.60
N LEU A 255 36.11 -5.49 -24.80
CA LEU A 255 35.51 -6.61 -25.54
C LEU A 255 36.57 -7.50 -26.22
N GLY A 256 37.86 -7.18 -26.08
CA GLY A 256 38.96 -8.00 -26.58
C GLY A 256 39.08 -7.99 -28.10
N PHE A 257 38.59 -6.94 -28.76
CA PHE A 257 38.82 -6.75 -30.19
C PHE A 257 40.32 -6.52 -30.43
N GLU A 258 40.89 -7.25 -31.38
CA GLU A 258 42.20 -6.91 -31.93
C GLU A 258 42.12 -5.54 -32.62
N GLU A 259 43.20 -4.75 -32.62
CA GLU A 259 43.25 -3.37 -33.15
C GLU A 259 42.81 -3.23 -34.63
N GLN A 260 42.63 -4.35 -35.35
CA GLN A 260 42.10 -4.41 -36.70
C GLN A 260 40.75 -5.16 -36.66
N PRO A 261 39.62 -4.46 -36.46
CA PRO A 261 38.96 -3.84 -37.60
C PRO A 261 38.12 -2.60 -37.20
N LEU A 262 38.78 -1.48 -36.89
CA LEU A 262 38.11 -0.17 -36.84
C LEU A 262 38.67 0.69 -37.99
N LYS A 263 38.21 0.38 -39.21
CA LYS A 263 38.28 1.26 -40.38
C LYS A 263 36.89 1.48 -40.93
#